data_AF-A0A2N1QY16-F1
#
_entry.id   AF-A0A2N1QY16-F1
#
_cell.length_a   1.000
_cell.length_b   1.000
_cell.length_c   1.000
_cell.angle_alpha   90.00
_cell.angle_beta   90.00
_cell.angle_gamma   90.00
#
_symmetry.space_group_name_H-M   'P 1'
#
loop_
_entity.id
_entity.type
_entity.pdbx_description
1 polymer ?
#
loop_
_entity_poly.entity_id
_entity_poly.type
_entity_poly.pdbx_seq_one_letter_code
_entity_poly.pdbx_strand_id
1 'polypeptide(L)'
;MKKVVSKTYRYALLATTLALFLFSCTNPVQFDASLDESSKALVAPSLIVDNAKYRDVLDMGSSADIDSLKLDRAPVVGDTIGPVTITNVYFKGSEAIGFDFTSTQPVLAVYVKASTGGNRYDYPSPGVYGDTELYTQVNSNNGQNYGISHIDFAWSTSGTTTTTTVPVSPTSYSISGLVFHDLNDNGTLDSGETGLGGVTLTLSNELSATTDSNGL
;
A
#
# COMPACT_ATOMS: atom_id res chain seq x y z
N MET A 1 -52.25 -22.99 19.23
CA MET A 1 -50.94 -23.19 18.59
C MET A 1 -50.35 -21.81 18.30
N LYS A 2 -49.16 -21.46 18.81
CA LYS A 2 -48.49 -20.19 18.44
C LYS A 2 -47.64 -20.43 17.18
N LYS A 3 -47.98 -19.77 16.08
CA LYS A 3 -47.22 -19.82 14.82
C LYS A 3 -46.04 -18.85 14.94
N VAL A 4 -44.86 -19.35 15.28
CA VAL A 4 -43.64 -18.53 15.38
C VAL A 4 -43.23 -18.11 13.97
N VAL A 5 -43.31 -16.82 13.67
CA VAL A 5 -42.74 -16.24 12.45
C VAL A 5 -41.32 -15.81 12.80
N SER A 6 -40.33 -16.57 12.31
CA SER A 6 -38.93 -16.16 12.37
C SER A 6 -38.69 -15.08 11.33
N LYS A 7 -38.15 -13.92 11.74
CA LYS A 7 -37.71 -12.86 10.83
C LYS A 7 -36.20 -12.98 10.66
N THR A 8 -35.71 -12.92 9.43
CA THR A 8 -34.30 -13.16 9.08
C THR A 8 -33.63 -11.86 8.68
N TYR A 9 -32.84 -11.29 9.58
CA TYR A 9 -32.07 -10.07 9.34
C TYR A 9 -30.89 -10.32 8.38
N ARG A 10 -30.59 -9.37 7.48
CA ARG A 10 -29.46 -9.43 6.54
C ARG A 10 -28.62 -8.15 6.57
N TYR A 11 -27.45 -8.22 7.20
CA TYR A 11 -26.45 -7.14 7.17
C TYR A 11 -25.58 -7.22 5.89
N ALA A 12 -25.21 -6.06 5.36
CA ALA A 12 -24.29 -5.93 4.22
C ALA A 12 -22.96 -5.29 4.68
N LEU A 13 -21.83 -5.94 4.38
CA LEU A 13 -20.48 -5.45 4.64
C LEU A 13 -19.51 -6.07 3.63
N LEU A 14 -18.46 -5.35 3.23
CA LEU A 14 -17.44 -5.87 2.31
C LEU A 14 -16.44 -6.82 3.01
N ALA A 15 -15.88 -7.73 2.23
CA ALA A 15 -14.98 -8.84 2.60
C ALA A 15 -13.51 -8.39 2.80
N THR A 16 -12.48 -9.20 3.12
CA THR A 16 -12.21 -10.44 3.91
C THR A 16 -10.67 -10.65 3.88
N THR A 17 -9.94 -11.40 4.71
CA THR A 17 -10.20 -12.36 5.81
C THR A 17 -9.06 -12.17 6.86
N LEU A 18 -8.62 -13.05 7.78
CA LEU A 18 -8.88 -14.46 8.13
C LEU A 18 -8.77 -14.68 9.65
N ALA A 19 -9.84 -15.15 10.29
CA ALA A 19 -9.78 -15.88 11.56
C ALA A 19 -11.07 -16.72 11.72
N LEU A 20 -10.96 -17.91 12.32
CA LEU A 20 -12.08 -18.86 12.45
C LEU A 20 -12.62 -18.88 13.89
N PHE A 21 -13.90 -18.60 14.08
CA PHE A 21 -14.64 -18.99 15.29
C PHE A 21 -16.04 -19.52 14.94
N LEU A 22 -16.47 -20.54 15.67
CA LEU A 22 -17.68 -21.32 15.36
C LEU A 22 -18.86 -20.90 16.24
N PHE A 23 -19.92 -20.39 15.61
CA PHE A 23 -21.28 -20.58 16.11
C PHE A 23 -22.25 -20.82 14.95
N SER A 24 -23.09 -21.84 15.07
CA SER A 24 -23.79 -22.42 13.93
C SER A 24 -25.13 -21.77 13.62
N CYS A 25 -25.22 -21.05 12.50
CA CYS A 25 -26.46 -20.97 11.72
C CYS A 25 -26.13 -20.99 10.22
N THR A 26 -26.95 -21.67 9.42
CA THR A 26 -26.64 -22.02 8.03
C THR A 26 -26.72 -20.84 7.06
N ASN A 27 -25.56 -20.32 6.65
CA ASN A 27 -25.09 -20.26 5.25
C ASN A 27 -23.86 -19.33 5.16
N PRO A 28 -22.63 -19.83 4.96
CA PRO A 28 -21.46 -18.98 4.81
C PRO A 28 -21.49 -18.28 3.45
N VAL A 29 -21.87 -17.01 3.44
CA VAL A 29 -21.80 -16.16 2.24
C VAL A 29 -20.32 -15.86 1.97
N GLN A 30 -19.80 -16.40 0.86
CA GLN A 30 -18.54 -15.96 0.29
C GLN A 30 -18.78 -14.56 -0.29
N PHE A 31 -18.24 -13.53 0.35
CA PHE A 31 -18.18 -12.19 -0.24
C PHE A 31 -16.88 -12.07 -1.03
N ASP A 32 -16.98 -11.55 -2.25
CA ASP A 32 -15.85 -11.13 -3.06
C ASP A 32 -15.62 -9.63 -2.80
N ALA A 33 -14.45 -9.29 -2.25
CA ALA A 33 -14.01 -7.90 -2.14
C ALA A 33 -12.67 -7.73 -2.85
N SER A 34 -12.76 -7.27 -4.10
CA SER A 34 -11.66 -6.65 -4.82
C SER A 34 -11.27 -5.30 -4.18
N LEU A 35 -10.68 -5.35 -2.98
CA LEU A 35 -9.93 -4.23 -2.41
C LEU A 35 -8.53 -4.20 -3.03
N ASP A 36 -8.46 -3.75 -4.29
CA ASP A 36 -7.22 -3.57 -5.06
C ASP A 36 -6.47 -2.29 -4.64
N GLU A 37 -6.12 -2.21 -3.36
CA GLU A 37 -5.14 -1.27 -2.80
C GLU A 37 -4.18 -2.01 -1.85
N SER A 38 -3.80 -3.24 -2.23
CA SER A 38 -2.58 -3.85 -1.72
C SER A 38 -1.41 -3.27 -2.52
N SER A 39 -0.46 -2.59 -1.85
CA SER A 39 0.92 -2.51 -2.34
C SER A 39 1.51 -1.15 -2.67
N LYS A 40 0.72 -0.25 -3.29
CA LYS A 40 1.27 0.77 -4.19
C LYS A 40 2.33 1.70 -3.60
N ALA A 41 3.34 1.95 -4.43
CA ALA A 41 4.41 2.91 -4.19
C ALA A 41 3.91 4.29 -3.80
N LEU A 42 4.60 4.92 -2.84
CA LEU A 42 4.30 6.22 -2.25
C LEU A 42 4.29 7.37 -3.28
N VAL A 43 4.95 7.21 -4.42
CA VAL A 43 4.97 8.18 -5.53
C VAL A 43 4.66 7.51 -6.87
N ALA A 44 3.90 8.20 -7.72
CA ALA A 44 3.63 7.73 -9.07
C ALA A 44 4.89 7.83 -9.95
N PRO A 45 5.28 6.78 -10.70
CA PRO A 45 6.49 6.80 -11.50
C PRO A 45 6.37 7.68 -12.74
N SER A 46 7.46 8.40 -13.06
CA SER A 46 7.68 9.03 -14.35
C SER A 46 8.35 8.06 -15.32
N LEU A 47 7.78 7.88 -16.51
CA LEU A 47 8.33 6.98 -17.53
C LEU A 47 9.52 7.63 -18.27
N ILE A 48 10.67 6.96 -18.24
CA ILE A 48 11.87 7.32 -19.02
C ILE A 48 11.94 6.40 -20.24
N VAL A 49 11.52 6.92 -21.40
CA VAL A 49 11.32 6.14 -22.64
C VAL A 49 12.60 5.82 -23.41
N ASP A 50 13.62 6.68 -23.32
CA ASP A 50 14.93 6.39 -23.89
C ASP A 50 15.71 5.45 -22.96
N ASN A 51 16.62 4.66 -23.53
CA ASN A 51 17.51 3.80 -22.76
C ASN A 51 18.67 4.61 -22.11
N ALA A 52 18.33 5.73 -21.47
CA ALA A 52 19.24 6.67 -20.84
C ALA A 52 20.05 6.00 -19.72
N LYS A 53 21.29 6.44 -19.51
CA LYS A 53 22.17 5.84 -18.51
C LYS A 53 21.83 6.40 -17.14
N TYR A 54 22.18 5.64 -16.11
CA TYR A 54 22.15 6.04 -14.70
C TYR A 54 22.52 7.52 -14.46
N ARG A 55 23.69 7.94 -14.96
CA ARG A 55 24.24 9.30 -14.84
C ARG A 55 23.56 10.36 -15.73
N ASP A 56 22.55 9.99 -16.50
CA ASP A 56 21.71 10.90 -17.30
C ASP A 56 20.29 11.00 -16.70
N VAL A 57 19.94 10.16 -15.71
CA VAL A 57 18.57 10.00 -15.18
C VAL A 57 18.47 10.31 -13.68
N LEU A 58 19.48 9.94 -12.89
CA LEU A 58 19.57 10.28 -11.45
C LEU A 58 20.67 11.32 -11.15
N ASP A 59 21.18 12.03 -12.16
CA ASP A 59 22.05 13.19 -11.92
C ASP A 59 21.21 14.37 -11.40
N MET A 60 20.94 14.34 -10.09
CA MET A 60 20.34 15.45 -9.33
C MET A 60 21.33 16.62 -9.13
N GLY A 61 22.42 16.64 -9.91
CA GLY A 61 23.67 17.31 -9.58
C GLY A 61 24.42 16.55 -8.50
N SER A 62 25.70 16.26 -8.74
CA SER A 62 26.63 15.84 -7.68
C SER A 62 26.93 17.03 -6.75
N SER A 63 25.97 17.38 -5.89
CA SER A 63 26.17 18.26 -4.75
C SER A 63 27.02 17.55 -3.68
N ALA A 64 27.47 18.27 -2.66
CA ALA A 64 28.19 17.66 -1.54
C ALA A 64 27.29 16.78 -0.64
N ASP A 65 25.97 16.88 -0.82
CA ASP A 65 24.93 16.40 0.09
C ASP A 65 24.08 15.26 -0.51
N ILE A 66 24.39 14.81 -1.73
CA ILE A 66 23.72 13.70 -2.42
C ILE A 66 24.77 12.68 -2.87
N ASP A 67 24.53 11.39 -2.58
CA ASP A 67 25.29 10.27 -3.13
C ASP A 67 24.33 9.26 -3.77
N SER A 68 24.87 8.35 -4.58
CA SER A 68 24.07 7.49 -5.44
C SER A 68 24.83 6.22 -5.81
N LEU A 69 24.12 5.08 -5.87
CA LEU A 69 24.70 3.81 -6.31
C LEU A 69 23.77 3.03 -7.23
N LYS A 70 24.40 2.43 -8.25
CA LYS A 70 23.80 1.51 -9.21
C LYS A 70 23.99 0.05 -8.80
N LEU A 71 22.97 -0.76 -9.03
CA LEU A 71 23.05 -2.21 -9.09
C LEU A 71 22.99 -2.68 -10.56
N ASP A 72 24.09 -3.22 -11.08
CA ASP A 72 24.21 -3.72 -12.46
C ASP A 72 23.54 -5.11 -12.69
N ARG A 73 22.48 -5.42 -11.93
CA ARG A 73 21.68 -6.65 -12.03
C ARG A 73 20.24 -6.41 -11.52
N ALA A 74 19.37 -7.40 -11.71
CA ALA A 74 18.16 -7.53 -10.92
C ALA A 74 18.50 -7.75 -9.42
N PRO A 75 17.74 -7.16 -8.48
CA PRO A 75 17.98 -7.31 -7.04
C PRO A 75 17.62 -8.70 -6.52
N VAL A 76 18.20 -9.06 -5.38
CA VAL A 76 17.69 -10.12 -4.49
C VAL A 76 17.35 -9.55 -3.11
N VAL A 77 16.46 -10.23 -2.38
CA VAL A 77 16.12 -9.83 -1.00
C VAL A 77 17.37 -9.88 -0.13
N GLY A 78 17.64 -8.79 0.60
CA GLY A 78 18.86 -8.59 1.38
C GLY A 78 20.04 -7.95 0.63
N ASP A 79 19.89 -7.63 -0.67
CA ASP A 79 20.87 -6.76 -1.36
C ASP A 79 20.94 -5.39 -0.66
N THR A 80 22.17 -4.91 -0.41
CA THR A 80 22.42 -3.58 0.15
C THR A 80 23.04 -2.65 -0.88
N ILE A 81 22.54 -1.42 -0.95
CA ILE A 81 22.87 -0.42 -1.97
C ILE A 81 23.10 0.91 -1.24
N GLY A 82 24.33 1.13 -0.77
CA GLY A 82 24.63 2.23 0.15
C GLY A 82 23.83 2.11 1.45
N PRO A 83 22.98 3.10 1.81
CA PRO A 83 22.14 3.04 3.00
C PRO A 83 20.88 2.16 2.84
N VAL A 84 20.58 1.71 1.63
CA VAL A 84 19.36 0.98 1.25
C VAL A 84 19.52 -0.53 1.43
N THR A 85 18.45 -1.21 1.83
CA THR A 85 18.31 -2.67 1.85
C THR A 85 17.04 -3.09 1.12
N ILE A 86 17.14 -4.01 0.16
CA ILE A 86 16.01 -4.62 -0.54
C ILE A 86 15.28 -5.59 0.41
N THR A 87 13.99 -5.36 0.66
CA THR A 87 13.17 -6.15 1.60
C THR A 87 12.30 -7.20 0.92
N ASN A 88 11.98 -7.04 -0.36
CA ASN A 88 11.14 -7.94 -1.15
C ASN A 88 11.50 -7.82 -2.64
N VAL A 89 11.18 -8.84 -3.46
CA VAL A 89 11.32 -8.79 -4.92
C VAL A 89 10.12 -9.49 -5.57
N TYR A 90 9.47 -8.80 -6.51
CA TYR A 90 8.31 -9.28 -7.26
C TYR A 90 8.76 -9.91 -8.58
N PHE A 91 8.13 -11.02 -8.97
CA PHE A 91 8.53 -11.82 -10.13
C PHE A 91 7.38 -12.12 -11.09
N LYS A 92 7.70 -12.10 -12.38
CA LYS A 92 6.89 -12.63 -13.47
C LYS A 92 7.54 -13.90 -13.99
N GLY A 93 7.11 -15.06 -13.46
CA GLY A 93 7.83 -16.32 -13.66
C GLY A 93 9.18 -16.28 -12.94
N SER A 94 10.28 -16.39 -13.67
CA SER A 94 11.65 -16.24 -13.14
C SER A 94 12.27 -14.87 -13.35
N GLU A 95 11.53 -13.91 -13.95
CA GLU A 95 12.03 -12.57 -14.26
C GLU A 95 11.59 -11.59 -13.15
N ALA A 96 12.54 -10.95 -12.47
CA ALA A 96 12.23 -9.92 -11.47
C ALA A 96 11.66 -8.66 -12.16
N ILE A 97 10.55 -8.14 -11.66
CA ILE A 97 9.81 -7.01 -12.27
C ILE A 97 9.65 -5.80 -11.35
N GLY A 98 9.83 -5.97 -10.04
CA GLY A 98 9.78 -4.90 -9.04
C GLY A 98 10.34 -5.33 -7.69
N PHE A 99 10.39 -4.43 -6.71
CA PHE A 99 10.93 -4.69 -5.37
C PHE A 99 10.35 -3.74 -4.31
N ASP A 100 10.56 -4.09 -3.04
CA ASP A 100 10.38 -3.19 -1.89
C ASP A 100 11.76 -2.85 -1.31
N PHE A 101 11.89 -1.68 -0.68
CA PHE A 101 13.11 -1.29 0.03
C PHE A 101 12.87 -0.58 1.35
N THR A 102 13.89 -0.63 2.21
CA THR A 102 14.06 0.27 3.37
C THR A 102 15.43 0.92 3.31
N SER A 103 15.63 2.02 4.01
CA SER A 103 16.88 2.79 3.98
C SER A 103 17.21 3.42 5.33
N THR A 104 18.50 3.58 5.59
CA THR A 104 19.03 4.31 6.77
C THR A 104 19.29 5.79 6.53
N GLN A 105 19.16 6.26 5.28
CA GLN A 105 19.22 7.68 4.89
C GLN A 105 18.07 8.01 3.92
N PRO A 106 17.62 9.28 3.82
CA PRO A 106 16.51 9.62 2.94
C PRO A 106 16.84 9.39 1.46
N VAL A 107 16.12 8.47 0.82
CA VAL A 107 16.15 8.25 -0.63
C VAL A 107 15.38 9.36 -1.30
N LEU A 108 16.01 10.00 -2.28
CA LEU A 108 15.50 11.17 -3.01
C LEU A 108 14.97 10.77 -4.40
N ALA A 109 15.55 9.74 -5.02
CA ALA A 109 15.03 9.17 -6.26
C ALA A 109 15.48 7.72 -6.45
N VAL A 110 14.67 6.95 -7.17
CA VAL A 110 14.98 5.57 -7.60
C VAL A 110 14.62 5.40 -9.07
N TYR A 111 15.49 4.75 -9.84
CA TYR A 111 15.21 4.38 -11.23
C TYR A 111 15.18 2.86 -11.39
N VAL A 112 14.02 2.33 -11.78
CA VAL A 112 13.76 0.91 -11.95
C VAL A 112 13.82 0.60 -13.44
N LYS A 113 14.98 0.12 -13.89
CA LYS A 113 15.34 0.11 -15.30
C LYS A 113 15.06 -1.24 -15.96
N ALA A 114 14.48 -1.18 -17.16
CA ALA A 114 14.29 -2.30 -18.06
C ALA A 114 15.20 -2.18 -19.31
N SER A 115 15.14 -3.18 -20.19
CA SER A 115 15.92 -3.20 -21.45
C SER A 115 15.56 -2.09 -22.46
N THR A 116 14.41 -1.44 -22.29
CA THR A 116 13.81 -0.49 -23.25
C THR A 116 13.39 0.86 -22.62
N GLY A 117 13.87 1.17 -21.42
CA GLY A 117 13.47 2.37 -20.66
C GLY A 117 13.48 2.10 -19.15
N GLY A 118 12.66 2.82 -18.38
CA GLY A 118 12.39 2.48 -16.99
C GLY A 118 11.45 3.47 -16.29
N ASN A 119 11.06 3.13 -15.07
CA ASN A 119 10.26 4.00 -14.20
C ASN A 119 11.17 4.75 -13.23
N ARG A 120 11.06 6.09 -13.18
CA ARG A 120 11.74 6.95 -12.21
C ARG A 120 10.74 7.38 -11.13
N TYR A 121 11.05 7.04 -9.88
CA TYR A 121 10.32 7.42 -8.68
C TYR A 121 11.05 8.60 -8.04
N ASP A 122 10.39 9.74 -7.90
CA ASP A 122 10.97 10.98 -7.38
C ASP A 122 10.34 11.33 -6.02
N TYR A 123 11.17 11.41 -4.99
CA TYR A 123 10.74 11.67 -3.62
C TYR A 123 11.09 13.12 -3.24
N PRO A 124 10.10 14.00 -3.01
CA PRO A 124 10.37 15.37 -2.62
C PRO A 124 11.03 15.43 -1.22
N SER A 125 11.80 16.48 -0.98
CA SER A 125 12.49 16.73 0.30
C SER A 125 11.52 16.57 1.49
N PRO A 126 11.86 15.80 2.53
CA PRO A 126 13.21 15.29 2.85
C PRO A 126 13.64 14.01 2.12
N GLY A 127 12.78 13.35 1.34
CA GLY A 127 12.98 11.98 0.85
C GLY A 127 12.31 10.92 1.73
N VAL A 128 12.45 9.64 1.36
CA VAL A 128 11.81 8.50 2.07
C VAL A 128 12.83 7.52 2.66
N TYR A 129 12.43 6.82 3.73
CA TYR A 129 13.22 5.76 4.37
C TYR A 129 12.81 4.35 3.93
N GLY A 130 11.96 4.25 2.92
CA GLY A 130 11.46 3.00 2.35
C GLY A 130 10.25 3.26 1.46
N ASP A 131 9.99 2.34 0.54
CA ASP A 131 8.83 2.34 -0.34
C ASP A 131 8.57 0.91 -0.85
N THR A 132 7.34 0.63 -1.29
CA THR A 132 6.90 -0.69 -1.76
C THR A 132 6.47 -0.66 -3.22
N GLU A 133 6.50 -1.80 -3.90
CA GLU A 133 6.00 -1.96 -5.28
C GLU A 133 6.62 -0.99 -6.31
N LEU A 134 7.94 -0.83 -6.22
CA LEU A 134 8.74 -0.18 -7.25
C LEU A 134 8.94 -1.13 -8.43
N TYR A 135 8.10 -0.98 -9.46
CA TYR A 135 8.08 -1.80 -10.67
C TYR A 135 8.78 -1.13 -11.87
N THR A 136 9.22 -1.94 -12.83
CA THR A 136 9.59 -1.45 -14.18
C THR A 136 8.35 -0.95 -14.95
N GLN A 137 8.58 -0.27 -16.08
CA GLN A 137 7.52 0.14 -17.00
C GLN A 137 6.65 -1.04 -17.47
N VAL A 138 5.37 -0.76 -17.74
CA VAL A 138 4.42 -1.75 -18.30
C VAL A 138 4.54 -1.79 -19.83
N ASN A 139 4.53 -2.99 -20.41
CA ASN A 139 4.42 -3.19 -21.85
C ASN A 139 2.96 -3.01 -22.30
N SER A 140 2.67 -1.91 -22.97
CA SER A 140 1.31 -1.57 -23.47
C SER A 140 0.68 -2.61 -24.41
N ASN A 141 1.47 -3.54 -24.97
CA ASN A 141 0.97 -4.58 -25.87
C ASN A 141 0.37 -5.79 -25.13
N ASN A 142 0.68 -6.00 -23.84
CA ASN A 142 0.21 -7.15 -23.08
C ASN A 142 -0.09 -6.87 -21.59
N GLY A 143 0.07 -5.64 -21.11
CA GLY A 143 -0.21 -5.24 -19.72
C GLY A 143 0.80 -5.75 -18.69
N GLN A 144 1.94 -6.33 -19.10
CA GLN A 144 2.94 -6.89 -18.18
C GLN A 144 4.17 -6.00 -18.04
N ASN A 145 4.72 -5.93 -16.83
CA ASN A 145 6.02 -5.29 -16.56
C ASN A 145 7.18 -6.02 -17.26
N TYR A 146 8.18 -5.27 -17.72
CA TYR A 146 9.43 -5.83 -18.25
C TYR A 146 10.34 -6.33 -17.11
N GLY A 147 11.33 -7.18 -17.42
CA GLY A 147 12.35 -7.52 -16.43
C GLY A 147 13.22 -6.32 -16.03
N ILE A 148 13.59 -6.28 -14.76
CA ILE A 148 14.64 -5.41 -14.23
C ILE A 148 15.98 -5.81 -14.88
N SER A 149 16.60 -4.88 -15.61
CA SER A 149 18.00 -5.00 -16.02
C SER A 149 18.94 -4.46 -14.93
N HIS A 150 18.58 -3.30 -14.37
CA HIS A 150 19.34 -2.56 -13.38
C HIS A 150 18.40 -1.80 -12.44
N ILE A 151 18.88 -1.45 -11.26
CA ILE A 151 18.23 -0.47 -10.38
C ILE A 151 19.26 0.54 -9.89
N ASP A 152 18.84 1.79 -9.79
CA ASP A 152 19.70 2.92 -9.43
C ASP A 152 19.04 3.72 -8.28
N PHE A 153 19.80 4.10 -7.26
CA PHE A 153 19.32 4.88 -6.11
C PHE A 153 20.11 6.18 -5.94
N ALA A 154 19.44 7.26 -5.50
CA ALA A 154 20.07 8.49 -5.01
C ALA A 154 19.49 8.87 -3.64
N TRP A 155 20.35 9.30 -2.70
CA TRP A 155 19.98 9.60 -1.32
C TRP A 155 20.72 10.82 -0.76
N SER A 156 20.15 11.44 0.27
CA SER A 156 20.80 12.54 1.00
C SER A 156 21.89 12.01 1.93
N THR A 157 23.15 12.34 1.67
CA THR A 157 24.28 12.09 2.57
C THR A 157 24.43 13.15 3.65
N SER A 158 23.74 14.27 3.52
CA SER A 158 23.66 15.29 4.57
C SER A 158 22.90 14.70 5.75
N GLY A 159 23.63 14.09 6.69
CA GLY A 159 23.15 13.59 7.97
C GLY A 159 22.62 14.67 8.92
N THR A 160 22.42 15.88 8.40
CA THR A 160 21.68 16.95 9.04
C THR A 160 20.21 16.55 9.11
N THR A 161 19.85 15.80 10.15
CA THR A 161 18.49 15.81 10.69
C THR A 161 18.20 17.22 11.17
N THR A 162 17.91 18.13 10.23
CA THR A 162 17.23 19.37 10.52
C THR A 162 15.84 18.95 10.93
N THR A 163 15.67 18.70 12.23
CA THR A 163 14.37 18.58 12.87
C THR A 163 13.72 19.96 12.89
N THR A 164 13.48 20.51 11.70
CA THR A 164 12.26 21.25 11.44
C THR A 164 11.16 20.25 11.76
N THR A 165 10.66 20.29 12.99
CA THR A 165 9.30 19.87 13.26
C THR A 165 8.38 20.84 12.51
N VAL A 166 8.31 20.66 11.18
CA VAL A 166 6.99 20.58 10.57
C VAL A 166 6.33 19.46 11.37
N PRO A 167 5.25 19.70 12.12
CA PRO A 167 4.42 18.61 12.54
C PRO A 167 3.85 18.02 11.26
N VAL A 168 4.53 17.02 10.71
CA VAL A 168 3.85 15.93 10.03
C VAL A 168 2.97 15.28 11.08
N SER A 169 1.83 15.92 11.36
CA SER A 169 0.68 15.23 11.92
C SER A 169 0.55 13.96 11.07
N PRO A 170 0.60 12.75 11.67
CA PRO A 170 0.34 11.55 10.90
C PRO A 170 -1.01 11.77 10.21
N THR A 171 -1.07 11.47 8.92
CA THR A 171 -2.30 11.63 8.14
C THR A 171 -3.27 10.56 8.60
N SER A 172 -3.92 10.81 9.74
CA SER A 172 -4.77 9.86 10.45
C SER A 172 -6.06 9.67 9.68
N TYR A 173 -6.02 8.78 8.69
CA TYR A 173 -7.21 8.31 7.99
C TYR A 173 -8.14 7.63 9.01
N SER A 174 -9.30 8.22 9.22
CA SER A 174 -10.37 7.62 10.02
C SER A 174 -11.32 6.85 9.12
N ILE A 175 -11.63 5.61 9.53
CA ILE A 175 -12.80 4.88 9.04
C ILE A 175 -13.89 5.09 10.08
N SER A 176 -15.07 5.52 9.64
CA SER A 176 -16.25 5.70 10.47
C SER A 176 -17.49 5.17 9.75
N GLY A 177 -18.56 4.92 10.50
CA GLY A 177 -19.82 4.40 9.99
C GLY A 177 -20.90 4.48 11.06
N LEU A 178 -22.01 3.80 10.81
CA LEU A 178 -23.11 3.65 11.76
C LEU A 178 -23.51 2.17 11.77
N VAL A 179 -23.57 1.55 12.94
CA VAL A 179 -24.23 0.25 13.11
C VAL A 179 -25.65 0.49 13.60
N PHE A 180 -26.65 -0.04 12.90
CA PHE A 180 -28.06 0.19 13.22
C PHE A 180 -28.90 -1.07 13.07
N HIS A 181 -30.07 -1.06 13.72
CA HIS A 181 -31.13 -2.04 13.49
C HIS A 181 -31.85 -1.72 12.18
N ASP A 182 -31.37 -2.26 11.06
CA ASP A 182 -32.18 -2.40 9.86
C ASP A 182 -33.40 -3.29 10.19
N LEU A 183 -34.59 -2.69 10.14
CA LEU A 183 -35.87 -3.33 10.43
C LEU A 183 -36.62 -3.72 9.17
N ASN A 184 -36.10 -3.44 7.97
CA ASN A 184 -36.79 -3.72 6.71
C ASN A 184 -35.95 -4.46 5.64
N ASP A 185 -34.69 -4.77 5.98
CA ASP A 185 -33.69 -5.52 5.21
C ASP A 185 -33.31 -4.84 3.88
N ASN A 186 -33.19 -3.50 3.88
CA ASN A 186 -32.87 -2.69 2.70
C ASN A 186 -31.43 -2.12 2.67
N GLY A 187 -30.69 -2.18 3.78
CA GLY A 187 -29.29 -1.70 3.88
C GLY A 187 -29.12 -0.19 4.05
N THR A 188 -30.19 0.56 4.37
CA THR A 188 -30.18 2.01 4.61
C THR A 188 -30.90 2.34 5.91
N LEU A 189 -30.44 3.36 6.64
CA LEU A 189 -31.09 3.77 7.90
C LEU A 189 -32.41 4.48 7.60
N ASP A 190 -33.52 3.82 7.91
CA ASP A 190 -34.87 4.34 7.68
C ASP A 190 -35.47 5.10 8.87
N SER A 191 -36.54 5.86 8.62
CA SER A 191 -37.21 6.66 9.66
C SER A 191 -37.93 5.76 10.68
N GLY A 192 -37.39 5.71 11.91
CA GLY A 192 -37.87 4.85 12.99
C GLY A 192 -36.90 3.71 13.34
N GLU A 193 -35.82 3.54 12.57
CA GLU A 193 -34.71 2.66 12.90
C GLU A 193 -33.73 3.35 13.85
N THR A 194 -32.98 2.55 14.62
CA THR A 194 -32.10 3.07 15.69
C THR A 194 -30.71 2.46 15.60
N GLY A 195 -29.70 3.24 16.00
CA GLY A 195 -28.35 2.74 16.19
C GLY A 195 -28.25 1.56 17.17
N LEU A 196 -27.20 0.77 17.02
CA LEU A 196 -26.95 -0.47 17.76
C LEU A 196 -25.67 -0.34 18.58
N GLY A 197 -25.82 -0.04 19.87
CA GLY A 197 -24.71 0.15 20.80
C GLY A 197 -24.10 -1.14 21.35
N GLY A 198 -22.84 -1.05 21.78
CA GLY A 198 -22.09 -2.17 22.34
C GLY A 198 -21.52 -3.14 21.30
N VAL A 199 -21.52 -2.78 20.01
CA VAL A 199 -20.95 -3.59 18.93
C VAL A 199 -19.47 -3.28 18.80
N THR A 200 -18.62 -4.25 19.16
CA THR A 200 -17.17 -4.12 18.94
C THR A 200 -16.84 -4.41 17.47
N LEU A 201 -16.29 -3.41 16.80
CA LEU A 201 -15.68 -3.48 15.47
C LEU A 201 -14.17 -3.64 15.65
N THR A 202 -13.53 -4.47 14.82
CA THR A 202 -12.07 -4.70 14.85
C THR A 202 -11.50 -4.59 13.45
N LEU A 203 -10.51 -3.71 13.27
CA LEU A 203 -9.72 -3.54 12.05
C LEU A 203 -8.38 -4.27 12.22
N SER A 204 -8.07 -5.14 11.26
CA SER A 204 -6.80 -5.89 11.15
C SER A 204 -6.26 -6.53 12.46
N ASN A 205 -7.17 -6.93 13.35
CA ASN A 205 -6.89 -7.52 14.69
C ASN A 205 -6.11 -6.65 15.70
N GLU A 206 -5.74 -5.40 15.37
CA GLU A 206 -4.94 -4.53 16.25
C GLU A 206 -5.66 -3.27 16.72
N LEU A 207 -6.61 -2.74 15.93
CA LEU A 207 -7.42 -1.58 16.29
C LEU A 207 -8.87 -2.01 16.48
N SER A 208 -9.52 -1.53 17.55
CA SER A 208 -10.95 -1.76 17.78
C SER A 208 -11.68 -0.51 18.26
N ALA A 209 -12.96 -0.47 17.93
CA ALA A 209 -13.93 0.52 18.40
C ALA A 209 -15.16 -0.23 18.92
N THR A 210 -15.93 0.37 19.83
CA THR A 210 -17.20 -0.18 20.29
C THR A 210 -18.26 0.91 20.26
N THR A 211 -19.38 0.64 19.59
CA THR A 211 -20.41 1.65 19.34
C THR A 211 -21.07 2.18 20.60
N ASP A 212 -21.36 3.48 20.61
CA ASP A 212 -22.15 4.17 21.62
C ASP A 212 -23.65 3.78 21.53
N SER A 213 -24.49 4.32 22.43
CA SER A 213 -25.94 4.04 22.44
C SER A 213 -26.68 4.44 21.16
N ASN A 214 -26.04 5.18 20.26
CA ASN A 214 -26.56 5.69 18.99
C ASN A 214 -25.93 4.97 17.78
N GLY A 215 -25.09 3.95 17.99
CA GLY A 215 -24.50 3.14 16.92
C GLY A 215 -23.21 3.67 16.31
N LEU A 216 -22.56 4.67 16.94
CA LEU A 216 -21.34 5.35 16.48
C LEU A 216 -20.09 4.88 17.22
#